data_AF-A0A955LUI1-F1
#
_entry.id   AF-A0A955LUI1-F1
#
_cell.length_a   1.000
_cell.length_b   1.000
_cell.length_c   1.000
_cell.angle_alpha   90.00
_cell.angle_beta   90.00
_cell.angle_gamma   90.00
#
_symmetry.space_group_name_H-M   'P 1'
#
loop_
_entity.id
_entity.type
_entity.pdbx_description
1 polymer ?
#
loop_
_entity_poly.entity_id
_entity_poly.type
_entity_poly.pdbx_seq_one_letter_code
_entity_poly.pdbx_strand_id
1 'polypeptide(L)' 'PDDVAKAIELYGDDDESMMRWGVEFAIRQVRDLAASGVNCFHMYTLNRDYPVRQVMKGLK' A
#
# COMPACT_ATOMS: atom_id res chain seq x y z
N PRO A 1 -1.99 -7.97 11.15
CA PRO A 1 -3.38 -7.44 11.04
C PRO A 1 -4.25 -8.44 10.31
N ASP A 2 -5.50 -8.64 10.75
CA ASP A 2 -6.38 -9.67 10.20
C ASP A 2 -6.71 -9.44 8.72
N ASP A 3 -6.76 -8.18 8.29
CA ASP A 3 -7.02 -7.81 6.89
C ASP A 3 -5.87 -8.18 5.96
N VAL A 4 -4.62 -8.03 6.40
CA VAL A 4 -3.43 -8.48 5.66
C VAL A 4 -3.41 -10.00 5.52
N ALA A 5 -3.69 -10.74 6.60
CA ALA A 5 -3.72 -12.21 6.56
C ALA A 5 -4.79 -12.71 5.58
N LYS A 6 -6.01 -12.15 5.65
CA LYS A 6 -7.10 -12.46 4.71
C LYS A 6 -6.75 -12.11 3.26
N ALA A 7 -6.06 -11.00 3.03
CA ALA A 7 -5.64 -10.63 1.68
C ALA A 7 -4.64 -11.62 1.08
N ILE A 8 -3.70 -12.12 1.89
CA ILE A 8 -2.75 -13.15 1.47
C ILE A 8 -3.48 -14.47 1.16
N GLU A 9 -4.45 -14.86 2.00
CA GLU A 9 -5.28 -16.05 1.74
C GLU A 9 -6.09 -15.95 0.45
N LEU A 10 -6.60 -14.75 0.12
CA LEU A 10 -7.44 -14.52 -1.05
C LEU A 10 -6.66 -14.29 -2.35
N TYR A 11 -5.52 -13.62 -2.28
CA TYR A 11 -4.79 -13.09 -3.44
C TYR A 11 -3.34 -13.53 -3.52
N GLY A 12 -2.83 -14.32 -2.57
CA GLY A 12 -1.41 -14.66 -2.48
C GLY A 12 -0.83 -15.37 -3.71
N ASP A 13 -1.68 -16.07 -4.47
CA ASP A 13 -1.31 -16.76 -5.72
C ASP A 13 -1.56 -15.90 -6.99
N ASP A 14 -2.08 -14.68 -6.84
CA ASP A 14 -2.29 -13.70 -7.92
C ASP A 14 -1.53 -12.40 -7.60
N ASP A 15 -0.31 -12.31 -8.12
CA ASP A 15 0.58 -11.16 -7.95
C ASP A 15 -0.09 -9.82 -8.30
N GLU A 16 -0.95 -9.79 -9.31
CA GLU A 16 -1.59 -8.56 -9.76
C GLU A 16 -2.66 -8.11 -8.74
N SER A 17 -3.48 -9.04 -8.28
CA SER A 17 -4.48 -8.77 -7.23
C SER A 17 -3.82 -8.41 -5.91
N MET A 18 -2.77 -9.12 -5.50
CA MET A 18 -2.05 -8.84 -4.26
C MET A 18 -1.38 -7.46 -4.31
N MET A 19 -0.79 -7.08 -5.46
CA MET A 19 -0.22 -5.76 -5.65
C MET A 19 -1.30 -4.67 -5.56
N ARG A 20 -2.43 -4.82 -6.25
CA ARG A 20 -3.53 -3.84 -6.21
C ARG A 20 -4.04 -3.64 -4.78
N TRP A 21 -4.25 -4.75 -4.05
CA TRP A 21 -4.67 -4.70 -2.66
C TRP A 21 -3.63 -4.00 -1.78
N GLY A 22 -2.35 -4.34 -1.94
CA GLY A 22 -1.25 -3.73 -1.20
C GLY A 22 -1.12 -2.22 -1.44
N VAL A 23 -1.34 -1.76 -2.68
CA VAL A 23 -1.37 -0.32 -3.00
C VAL A 23 -2.48 0.39 -2.24
N GLU A 24 -3.70 -0.13 -2.26
CA GLU A 24 -4.83 0.46 -1.53
C GLU A 24 -4.57 0.48 -0.02
N PHE A 25 -4.04 -0.63 0.51
CA PHE A 25 -3.66 -0.75 1.90
C PHE A 25 -2.60 0.29 2.31
N ALA A 26 -1.60 0.56 1.47
CA ALA A 26 -0.60 1.58 1.70
C ALA A 26 -1.17 3.01 1.63
N ILE A 27 -2.06 3.30 0.68
CA ILE A 27 -2.74 4.61 0.57
C ILE A 27 -3.52 4.92 1.85
N ARG A 28 -4.31 3.94 2.35
CA ARG A 28 -5.07 4.10 3.60
C ARG A 28 -4.14 4.42 4.79
N GLN A 29 -3.07 3.66 4.96
CA GLN A 29 -2.11 3.90 6.05
C GLN A 29 -1.49 5.30 5.98
N VAL A 30 -1.07 5.75 4.79
CA VAL A 30 -0.48 7.08 4.64
C VAL A 30 -1.51 8.18 4.94
N ARG A 31 -2.77 8.02 4.50
CA ARG A 31 -3.86 8.96 4.82
C ARG A 31 -4.14 9.03 6.32
N ASP A 32 -4.20 7.89 7.00
CA ASP A 32 -4.45 7.83 8.44
C ASP A 32 -3.32 8.50 9.24
N LEU A 33 -2.07 8.26 8.84
CA LEU A 33 -0.89 8.92 9.42
C LEU A 33 -0.86 10.42 9.13
N ALA A 34 -1.20 10.83 7.91
CA ALA A 34 -1.27 12.24 7.53
C ALA A 34 -2.35 12.99 8.31
N ALA A 35 -3.53 12.39 8.48
CA ALA A 35 -4.61 12.92 9.33
C ALA A 35 -4.17 13.05 10.80
N SER A 36 -3.24 12.20 11.25
CA SER A 36 -2.64 12.25 12.57
C SER A 36 -1.47 13.26 12.69
N GLY A 37 -1.19 14.04 11.64
CA GLY A 37 -0.17 15.10 11.63
C GLY A 37 1.21 14.70 11.08
N VAL A 38 1.38 13.48 10.58
CA VAL A 38 2.63 13.05 9.92
C VAL A 38 2.73 13.65 8.52
N ASN A 39 3.81 14.35 8.23
CA ASN A 39 3.98 15.13 6.99
C ASN A 39 5.15 14.64 6.10
N CYS A 40 5.92 13.66 6.55
CA CYS A 40 7.03 13.09 5.80
C CYS A 40 6.96 11.55 5.81
N PHE A 41 7.14 10.94 4.65
CA PHE A 41 7.05 9.49 4.47
C PHE A 41 8.28 8.99 3.70
N HIS A 42 8.86 7.89 4.18
CA HIS A 42 9.90 7.16 3.48
C HIS A 42 9.33 5.83 3.00
N MET A 43 9.48 5.52 1.70
CA MET A 43 8.95 4.29 1.11
C MET A 43 10.10 3.33 0.80
N TYR A 44 10.04 2.14 1.38
CA TYR A 44 10.92 1.03 1.00
C TYR A 44 10.44 0.43 -0.33
N THR A 45 11.08 0.84 -1.42
CA THR A 45 10.65 0.49 -2.78
C THR A 45 11.04 -0.92 -3.19
N LEU A 46 12.03 -1.52 -2.52
CA LEU A 46 12.60 -2.83 -2.89
C LEU A 46 13.00 -2.90 -4.37
N ASN A 47 13.58 -1.81 -4.90
CA ASN A 47 13.93 -1.65 -6.32
C ASN A 47 12.74 -1.77 -7.29
N ARG A 48 11.50 -1.56 -6.83
CA ARG A 48 10.28 -1.57 -7.63
C ARG A 48 9.61 -0.21 -7.56
N ASP A 49 9.55 0.50 -8.68
CA ASP A 49 8.97 1.85 -8.75
C ASP A 49 7.44 1.82 -8.97
N TYR A 50 6.93 0.83 -9.70
CA TYR A 50 5.52 0.81 -10.11
C TYR A 50 4.53 0.89 -8.94
N PRO A 51 4.60 0.06 -7.88
CA PRO A 51 3.64 0.12 -6.77
C PRO A 51 3.70 1.47 -6.04
N VAL A 52 4.91 1.99 -5.84
CA VAL A 52 5.16 3.29 -5.20
C VAL A 52 4.52 4.41 -6.00
N ARG A 53 4.64 4.39 -7.33
CA ARG A 53 3.99 5.39 -8.20
C ARG A 53 2.47 5.33 -8.08
N GLN A 54 1.86 4.16 -7.92
CA GLN A 54 0.41 4.06 -7.75
C GLN A 54 -0.02 4.63 -6.40
N VAL A 55 0.71 4.32 -5.32
CA VAL A 55 0.47 4.93 -3.99
C VAL A 55 0.54 6.46 -4.09
N MET A 56 1.62 6.98 -4.67
CA MET A 56 1.80 8.44 -4.82
C MET A 56 0.72 9.09 -5.68
N LYS A 57 0.15 8.40 -6.68
CA LYS A 57 -0.99 8.90 -7.46
C LYS A 57 -2.27 8.93 -6.64
N GLY A 58 -2.52 7.92 -5.80
CA GLY A 58 -3.69 7.86 -4.93
C GLY A 58 -3.67 8.85 -3.75
N LEU A 59 -2.51 9.42 -3.44
CA LEU A 59 -2.35 10.45 -2.41
C LEU A 59 -2.48 11.88 -2.93
N LYS A 60 -2.58 12.07 -4.25
CA LYS A 60 -2.95 13.36 -4.86
C LYS A 60 -4.46 13.53 -4.85
#